data_AF-A0A0E0Y1B7-F1
#
_entry.id   AF-A0A0E0Y1B7-F1
#
_cell.length_a   1.000
_cell.length_b   1.000
_cell.length_c   1.000
_cell.angle_alpha   90.00
_cell.angle_beta   90.00
_cell.angle_gamma   90.00
#
_symmetry.space_group_name_H-M   'P 1'
#
loop_
_entity.id
_entity.type
_entity.pdbx_description
1 polymer ?
#
loop_
_entity_poly.entity_id
_entity_poly.type
_entity_poly.pdbx_seq_one_letter_code
_entity_poly.pdbx_strand_id
1 'polypeptide(L)' 'MSVIKTHTGIVITRDGPQVKKLHQTKRMWVVGKNEFYHKETGRRHFAENTRRRLLIDTIKPIEVKHV' A
#
# COMPACT_ATOMS: atom_id res chain seq x y z
N MET A 1 17.70 -4.69 -8.33
CA MET A 1 16.42 -5.37 -8.60
C MET A 1 15.27 -4.47 -8.19
N SER A 2 14.36 -4.16 -9.11
CA SER A 2 13.14 -3.41 -8.79
C SER A 2 12.13 -4.35 -8.11
N VAL A 3 11.58 -3.95 -6.97
CA VAL A 3 10.57 -4.74 -6.26
C VAL A 3 9.27 -4.73 -7.07
N ILE A 4 8.82 -5.91 -7.51
CA ILE A 4 7.61 -6.05 -8.32
C ILE A 4 6.39 -5.55 -7.54
N LYS A 5 5.66 -4.60 -8.12
CA LYS A 5 4.38 -4.13 -7.59
C LYS A 5 3.27 -5.04 -8.10
N THR A 6 2.53 -5.63 -7.17
CA THR A 6 1.50 -6.64 -7.48
C THR A 6 0.10 -6.08 -7.34
N HIS A 7 -0.10 -5.01 -6.56
CA HIS A 7 -1.41 -4.45 -6.25
C HIS A 7 -1.41 -2.92 -6.33
N THR A 8 -2.61 -2.33 -6.33
CA THR A 8 -2.84 -0.91 -6.03
C THR A 8 -3.75 -0.79 -4.82
N GLY A 9 -3.71 0.36 -4.15
CA GLY A 9 -4.65 0.70 -3.08
C GLY A 9 -4.62 2.20 -2.80
N ILE A 10 -5.63 2.70 -2.09
CA ILE A 10 -5.75 4.10 -1.71
C ILE A 10 -5.11 4.31 -0.34
N VAL A 11 -4.16 5.23 -0.28
CA VAL A 11 -3.55 5.71 0.97
C VAL A 11 -4.12 7.08 1.29
N ILE A 12 -4.71 7.25 2.48
CA ILE A 12 -5.03 8.57 3.02
C ILE A 12 -3.72 9.26 3.39
N THR A 13 -3.44 10.40 2.76
CA THR A 13 -2.28 11.24 3.05
C THR A 13 -2.71 12.61 3.58
N ARG A 14 -1.75 13.46 3.94
CA ARG A 14 -2.04 14.85 4.31
C ARG A 14 -2.71 15.61 3.16
N ASP A 15 -2.33 15.32 1.94
CA ASP A 15 -2.80 16.01 0.73
C ASP A 15 -4.04 15.31 0.13
N GLY A 16 -4.66 14.40 0.89
CA GLY A 16 -5.85 13.63 0.50
C GLY A 16 -5.56 12.17 0.12
N PRO A 17 -6.59 11.44 -0.34
CA PRO A 17 -6.45 10.06 -0.79
C PRO A 17 -5.60 9.96 -2.06
N GLN A 18 -4.61 9.06 -2.07
CA GLN A 18 -3.74 8.81 -3.23
C GLN A 18 -3.70 7.33 -3.59
N VAL A 19 -3.78 7.02 -4.88
CA VAL A 19 -3.54 5.66 -5.38
C VAL A 19 -2.04 5.36 -5.33
N LYS A 20 -1.66 4.25 -4.68
CA LYS A 20 -0.28 3.78 -4.59
C LYS A 20 -0.16 2.37 -5.16
N LYS A 21 0.97 2.09 -5.80
CA LYS A 21 1.37 0.73 -6.17
C LYS A 21 2.01 0.04 -4.97
N LEU A 22 1.54 -1.17 -4.70
CA LEU A 22 1.89 -1.96 -3.52
C LEU A 22 2.65 -3.21 -3.96
N HIS A 23 3.71 -3.53 -3.23
CA HIS A 23 4.29 -4.86 -3.24
C HIS A 23 3.71 -5.64 -2.05
N GLN A 24 3.18 -6.82 -2.33
CA GLN A 24 2.67 -7.71 -1.30
C GLN A 24 3.81 -8.54 -0.72
N THR A 25 4.02 -8.46 0.59
CA THR A 25 4.82 -9.46 1.33
C THR A 25 3.90 -10.37 2.13
N LYS A 26 4.45 -11.34 2.87
CA LYS A 26 3.65 -12.18 3.78
C LYS A 26 2.85 -11.32 4.78
N ARG A 27 3.50 -10.32 5.38
CA ARG A 27 2.94 -9.53 6.51
C ARG A 27 2.45 -8.13 6.15
N MET A 28 2.96 -7.52 5.08
CA MET A 28 2.81 -6.09 4.84
C MET A 28 2.47 -5.75 3.38
N TRP A 29 1.90 -4.57 3.20
CA TRP A 29 1.82 -3.86 1.93
C TRP A 29 2.92 -2.81 1.84
N VAL A 30 3.77 -2.90 0.82
CA VAL A 30 4.97 -2.05 0.69
C VAL A 30 4.82 -1.06 -0.47
N VAL A 31 4.73 0.22 -0.14
CA VAL A 31 4.71 1.32 -1.14
C VAL A 31 6.12 1.65 -1.59
N GLY A 32 7.07 1.71 -0.65
CA GLY A 32 8.48 2.03 -0.94
C GLY A 32 9.38 1.72 0.24
N LYS A 33 10.65 2.16 0.17
CA LYS A 33 11.68 1.86 1.17
C LYS A 33 11.29 2.27 2.61
N ASN A 34 10.49 3.32 2.77
CA ASN A 34 10.12 3.88 4.08
C ASN A 34 8.60 3.91 4.32
N GLU A 35 7.83 3.14 3.54
CA GLU A 35 6.37 3.19 3.60
C GLU A 35 5.77 1.79 3.46
N PHE A 36 5.32 1.27 4.60
CA PHE A 36 4.80 -0.08 4.80
C PHE A 36 3.51 -0.02 5.60
N TYR A 37 2.54 -0.86 5.26
CA TYR A 37 1.25 -0.92 5.93
C TYR A 37 0.92 -2.34 6.38
N HIS A 38 0.35 -2.47 7.58
CA HIS A 38 -0.15 -3.74 8.09
C HIS A 38 -1.34 -4.21 7.26
N LYS A 39 -1.38 -5.49 6.90
CA LYS A 39 -2.48 -6.06 6.09
C LYS A 39 -3.84 -6.01 6.77
N GLU A 40 -3.86 -6.17 8.09
CA GLU A 40 -5.10 -6.27 8.86
C GLU A 40 -5.71 -4.90 9.14
N THR A 41 -4.87 -3.90 9.45
CA THR A 41 -5.36 -2.60 9.94
C THR A 41 -5.15 -1.45 8.96
N GLY A 42 -4.32 -1.65 7.94
CA GLY A 42 -3.91 -0.59 7.01
C GLY A 42 -3.09 0.53 7.67
N ARG A 43 -2.71 0.39 8.95
CA ARG A 43 -1.87 1.37 9.65
C ARG A 43 -0.44 1.32 9.14
N ARG A 44 0.21 2.49 9.11
CA ARG A 44 1.60 2.61 8.69
C ARG A 44 2.51 2.06 9.79
N HIS A 45 3.42 1.18 9.41
CA HIS A 45 4.43 0.64 10.31
C HIS A 45 5.31 1.77 10.86
N PHE A 46 5.56 1.76 12.17
CA PHE A 46 6.28 2.81 12.91
C PHE A 46 5.61 4.19 12.92
N ALA A 47 4.34 4.28 12.50
CA ALA A 47 3.58 5.53 12.46
C ALA A 47 2.07 5.27 12.62
N GLU A 48 1.70 4.28 13.43
CA GLU A 48 0.36 3.73 13.55
C GLU A 48 -0.65 4.77 14.07
N ASN A 49 -0.18 5.71 14.90
CA ASN A 49 -1.00 6.78 15.47
C ASN A 49 -1.26 7.96 14.51
N THR A 50 -0.64 7.97 13.33
CA THR A 50 -0.87 9.04 12.34
C THR A 50 -2.15 8.83 11.56
N ARG A 51 -2.64 9.90 10.91
CA ARG A 51 -3.76 9.81 9.97
C ARG A 51 -3.43 9.06 8.68
N ARG A 52 -2.13 8.83 8.40
CA ARG A 52 -1.71 8.16 7.18
C ARG A 52 -2.05 6.68 7.25
N ARG A 53 -2.94 6.21 6.38
CA ARG A 53 -3.49 4.86 6.42
C ARG A 53 -3.79 4.34 5.01
N LEU A 54 -3.47 3.07 4.75
CA LEU A 54 -3.94 2.33 3.59
C LEU A 54 -5.38 1.84 3.84
N LEU A 55 -6.28 2.09 2.90
CA LEU A 55 -7.63 1.56 2.95
C LEU A 55 -7.63 0.13 2.40
N ILE A 56 -7.85 -0.86 3.26
CA ILE A 56 -7.72 -2.28 2.92
C ILE A 56 -8.72 -2.69 1.83
N ASP A 57 -9.96 -2.22 1.92
CA ASP A 57 -11.04 -2.56 0.97
C ASP A 57 -10.81 -2.01 -0.45
N THR A 58 -9.83 -1.12 -0.62
CA THR A 58 -9.48 -0.53 -1.92
C THR A 58 -8.37 -1.29 -2.63
N ILE A 59 -7.81 -2.32 -1.98
CA ILE A 59 -6.67 -3.06 -2.49
C ILE A 59 -7.13 -4.00 -3.60
N LYS A 60 -6.53 -3.85 -4.77
CA LYS A 60 -6.81 -4.71 -5.94
C LYS A 60 -5.53 -5.08 -6.68
N PRO A 61 -5.45 -6.29 -7.27
CA PRO A 61 -4.30 -6.69 -8.07
C PRO A 61 -4.12 -5.73 -9.26
N ILE A 62 -2.86 -5.53 -9.68
CA ILE A 62 -2.58 -4.85 -10.94
C ILE A 62 -2.84 -5.86 -12.05
N GLU A 63 -3.83 -5.61 -12.88
CA GLU A 63 -4.03 -6.38 -14.11
C GLU A 63 -2.86 -6.10 -15.06
N VAL A 64 -2.01 -7.10 -15.23
CA VAL A 64 -1.02 -7.10 -16.31
C VAL A 64 -1.78 -7.52 -17.57
N LYS A 65 -2.22 -6.56 -18.37
CA LYS A 65 -2.63 -6.86 -19.74
C LYS A 65 -1.41 -7.40 -20.45
N HIS A 66 -1.40 -8.71 -20.71
CA HIS A 66 -0.48 -9.29 -21.68
C HIS A 66 -0.94 -8.74 -23.03
N VAL A 67 -0.12 -7.86 -23.61
CA VAL A 67 -0.24 -7.38 -24.99
C VAL A 67 0.62 -8.27 -25.87
#